data_AF-A0A239L1A9-F1
#
_entry.id   AF-A0A239L1A9-F1
#
_cell.length_a   1.000
_cell.length_b   1.000
_cell.length_c   1.000
_cell.angle_alpha   90.00
_cell.angle_beta   90.00
_cell.angle_gamma   90.00
#
_symmetry.space_group_name_H-M   'P 1'
#
loop_
_entity.id
_entity.type
_entity.pdbx_description
1 polymer ?
#
loop_
_entity_poly.entity_id
_entity_poly.type
_entity_poly.pdbx_seq_one_letter_code
_entity_poly.pdbx_strand_id
1 'polypeptide(L)' 'MADRETQQASAAGDRNSARLTIDVTPALRGRMKVTAYHRGVTVAQMVRELLEREFPETKAGAS' A
#
# COMPACT_ATOMS: atom_id res chain seq x y z
N MET A 1 -15.76 16.21 -18.52
CA MET A 1 -14.28 16.22 -18.45
C MET A 1 -13.90 17.10 -17.27
N ALA A 2 -13.34 16.68 -16.15
CA ALA A 2 -12.78 15.38 -15.77
C ALA A 2 -12.55 15.39 -14.24
N ASP A 3 -13.61 15.32 -13.42
CA ASP A 3 -13.45 15.27 -11.95
C ASP A 3 -14.34 14.24 -11.25
N ARG A 4 -15.15 13.48 -12.01
CA ARG A 4 -16.04 12.44 -11.47
C ARG A 4 -15.55 11.00 -11.67
N GLU A 5 -14.35 10.84 -12.24
CA GLU A 5 -13.79 9.55 -12.63
C GLU A 5 -12.78 8.99 -11.62
N THR A 6 -12.34 9.80 -10.65
CA THR A 6 -11.48 9.35 -9.53
C THR A 6 -12.27 8.90 -8.30
N GLN A 7 -13.60 8.91 -8.37
CA GLN A 7 -14.48 8.65 -7.22
C GLN A 7 -15.50 7.54 -7.50
N GLN A 8 -15.13 6.55 -8.33
CA GLN A 8 -15.98 5.41 -8.71
C GLN A 8 -15.30 4.03 -8.61
N ALA A 9 -14.25 3.92 -7.80
CA ALA A 9 -13.73 2.66 -7.27
C ALA A 9 -13.51 2.87 -5.76
N SER A 10 -14.23 2.29 -4.80
CA SER A 10 -15.01 1.08 -4.82
C SER A 10 -15.96 1.10 -3.61
N ALA A 11 -17.26 1.22 -3.83
CA ALA A 11 -18.28 0.81 -2.85
C ALA A 11 -18.49 -0.73 -2.84
N ALA A 12 -17.61 -1.46 -3.54
CA ALA A 12 -17.26 -2.85 -3.26
C ALA A 12 -15.91 -2.81 -2.54
N GLY A 13 -15.91 -2.58 -1.22
CA GLY A 13 -14.66 -2.56 -0.46
C GLY A 13 -13.81 -3.78 -0.79
N ASP A 14 -12.54 -3.55 -1.14
CA ASP A 14 -11.47 -4.43 -0.68
C ASP A 14 -11.48 -5.91 -1.13
N ARG A 15 -12.11 -6.30 -2.25
CA ARG A 15 -12.12 -7.72 -2.69
C ARG A 15 -10.72 -8.33 -2.88
N ASN A 16 -9.69 -7.51 -3.09
CA ASN A 16 -8.29 -7.93 -3.22
C ASN A 16 -7.39 -7.43 -2.08
N SER A 17 -7.93 -6.80 -1.04
CA SER A 17 -7.10 -6.35 0.09
C SER A 17 -7.20 -7.36 1.25
N ALA A 18 -6.04 -7.84 1.70
CA ALA A 18 -5.91 -8.80 2.79
C ALA A 18 -5.24 -8.15 4.00
N ARG A 19 -5.64 -8.57 5.21
CA ARG A 19 -5.00 -8.14 6.45
C ARG A 19 -3.60 -8.77 6.55
N LEU A 20 -2.56 -7.95 6.52
CA LEU A 20 -1.19 -8.38 6.79
C LEU A 20 -0.82 -8.06 8.24
N THR A 21 -0.50 -9.09 9.03
CA THR A 21 0.09 -8.97 10.37
C THR A 21 1.54 -9.41 10.29
N ILE A 22 2.46 -8.53 10.69
CA ILE A 22 3.90 -8.82 10.73
C ILE A 22 4.48 -8.39 12.07
N ASP A 23 5.39 -9.20 12.59
CA ASP A 23 6.22 -8.82 13.72
C ASP A 23 7.38 -7.98 13.24
N VAL A 24 7.49 -6.77 13.78
CA VAL A 24 8.60 -5.85 13.52
C VAL A 24 9.19 -5.40 14.84
N THR A 25 10.51 -5.19 14.87
CA THR A 25 11.14 -4.69 16.09
C THR A 25 10.61 -3.28 16.44
N PRO A 26 10.51 -2.93 17.74
CA PRO A 26 10.06 -1.60 18.15
C PRO A 26 10.88 -0.46 17.52
N ALA A 27 12.18 -0.67 17.35
CA ALA A 27 13.09 0.28 16.71
C ALA A 27 12.79 0.44 15.20
N LEU A 28 12.46 -0.65 14.49
CA LEU A 28 12.06 -0.58 13.09
C LEU A 28 10.72 0.14 12.94
N ARG A 29 9.74 -0.17 13.79
CA ARG A 29 8.45 0.51 13.83
C ARG A 29 8.60 2.01 14.06
N GLY A 30 9.48 2.40 14.98
CA GLY A 30 9.82 3.80 15.24
C GLY A 30 10.34 4.52 13.99
N ARG A 31 11.33 3.93 13.32
CA ARG A 31 11.91 4.49 12.08
C ARG A 31 10.89 4.60 10.96
N MET A 32 10.08 3.57 10.73
CA MET A 32 9.01 3.60 9.73
C MET A 32 8.01 4.73 10.01
N LYS A 33 7.61 4.92 11.27
CA LYS A 33 6.67 5.98 11.65
C LYS A 33 7.24 7.38 11.39
N VAL A 34 8.52 7.61 11.71
CA VAL A 34 9.19 8.89 11.46
C VAL A 34 9.22 9.19 9.96
N THR A 35 9.63 8.22 9.14
CA THR A 35 9.66 8.39 7.68
C THR A 35 8.26 8.62 7.11
N ALA A 36 7.26 7.89 7.59
CA ALA A 36 5.87 8.04 7.19
C ALA A 36 5.34 9.45 7.50
N TYR A 37 5.62 9.95 8.71
CA TYR A 37 5.26 11.29 9.14
C TYR A 37 5.90 12.38 8.26
N HIS A 38 7.20 12.26 7.97
CA HIS A 38 7.89 13.20 7.09
C HIS A 38 7.36 13.20 5.65
N ARG A 39 6.87 12.05 5.17
CA ARG A 39 6.34 11.90 3.80
C ARG A 39 4.83 12.18 3.70
N GLY A 40 4.14 12.43 4.82
CA GLY A 40 2.69 12.62 4.84
C GLY A 40 1.89 11.36 4.46
N VAL A 41 2.49 10.18 4.54
CA VAL A 41 1.85 8.89 4.21
C VAL A 41 1.72 8.03 5.47
N THR A 42 0.94 6.94 5.39
CA THR A 42 0.86 5.98 6.49
C THR A 42 1.95 4.91 6.38
N VAL A 43 2.27 4.25 7.49
CA VAL A 43 3.18 3.08 7.47
C VAL A 43 2.61 1.98 6.56
N ALA A 44 1.29 1.79 6.52
CA ALA A 44 0.66 0.82 5.63
C ALA A 44 0.88 1.16 4.15
N GLN A 45 0.81 2.44 3.77
CA GLN A 45 1.12 2.91 2.42
C GLN A 45 2.59 2.64 2.07
N MET A 46 3.53 2.96 2.97
CA MET A 46 4.95 2.66 2.74
C MET A 46 5.23 1.17 2.57
N VAL A 47 4.59 0.32 3.38
CA VAL A 47 4.72 -1.14 3.27
C VAL A 47 4.14 -1.62 1.95
N ARG A 48 3.00 -1.07 1.52
CA ARG A 48 2.41 -1.36 0.22
C ARG A 48 3.35 -0.99 -0.92
N GLU A 49 3.89 0.22 -0.95
CA GLU A 49 4.85 0.67 -1.97
C GLU A 49 6.15 -0.16 -1.97
N LEU A 50 6.59 -0.60 -0.78
CA LEU A 50 7.73 -1.52 -0.64
C LEU A 50 7.41 -2.87 -1.29
N LEU A 51 6.24 -3.45 -0.97
CA LEU A 51 5.80 -4.73 -1.53
C LEU A 51 5.57 -4.65 -3.04
N GLU A 52 4.94 -3.59 -3.56
CA GLU A 52 4.71 -3.39 -5.00
C GLU A 52 6.03 -3.26 -5.78
N ARG A 53 7.08 -2.70 -5.16
CA ARG A 53 8.41 -2.59 -5.79
C ARG A 53 9.16 -3.91 -5.82
N GLU A 54 9.06 -4.71 -4.75
CA GLU A 54 9.72 -6.03 -4.67
C GLU A 54 8.96 -7.10 -5.45
N PHE A 55 7.63 -6.99 -5.51
CA PHE A 55 6.73 -7.87 -6.25
C PHE A 55 5.95 -7.05 -7.29
N PRO A 56 6.61 -6.53 -8.35
CA PRO A 56 5.89 -5.88 -9.41
C PRO A 56 4.89 -6.87 -10.03
N GLU A 57 3.74 -6.38 -10.49
CA GLU A 57 2.84 -7.15 -11.34
C GLU A 57 3.61 -7.52 -12.62
N THR A 58 4.31 -8.65 -12.57
CA THR A 58 4.76 -9.32 -13.79
C THR A 58 3.50 -9.53 -14.60
N LYS A 59 3.56 -9.30 -15.92
CA LYS A 59 2.54 -9.73 -16.88
C LYS A 59 2.37 -11.26 -16.83
N ALA A 60 1.92 -11.82 -15.71
CA ALA A 60 1.58 -13.22 -15.52
C ALA A 60 0.14 -13.44 -15.97
N GLY A 61 -0.13 -13.01 -17.21
CA GLY A 61 -1.42 -13.11 -17.90
C GLY A 61 -1.27 -13.14 -19.42
N ALA A 62 -0.06 -13.44 -19.92
CA ALA A 62 0.16 -13.77 -21.32
C ALA A 62 0.87 -15.12 -21.40
N SER A 63 0.11 -16.19 -21.15
CA SER A 63 0.37 -17.54 -21.65
C SER A 63 -0.95 -18.28 -21.72
#